data_AF-A0A2V8PPD7-F1
#
_entry.id   AF-A0A2V8PPD7-F1
#
_cell.length_a   1.000
_cell.length_b   1.000
_cell.length_c   1.000
_cell.angle_alpha   90.00
_cell.angle_beta   90.00
_cell.angle_gamma   90.00
#
_symmetry.space_group_name_H-M   'P 1'
#
loop_
_entity.id
_entity.type
_entity.pdbx_description
1 polymer ?
#
loop_
_entity_poly.entity_id
_entity_poly.type
_entity_poly.pdbx_seq_one_letter_code
_entity_poly.pdbx_strand_id
1 'polypeptide(L)'
;MVAAAAAAFVLFFLLWWMLQSEDTPWVPAGLAASVVMLVAASARQVLMQRTLRRHVLAQERHGRHRESYMRNSPKRRNFHSITIQTEAFRTLQKRAAEADANDSFPEDHLAVYKLCVDYLASAEEALLSPVLPSENRLGLIAGQERVRALQRKHMLAWARGAARSLTHEAQQRVRLHEKIEIANRALDCLDSALKVYPEAGELDQSAGAVREFIMSSRVAHWVELAERAAFKGYYRRAIDCYRDALFYLTRDTLDQNREAAAEQITREIDLLRARLDTQKAGRSVVEATVTAKKTRRKRKEL
;
A
#
# COMPACT_ATOMS: atom_id res chain seq x y z
N MET A 1 18.78 -0.84 -17.86
CA MET A 1 19.37 -1.99 -18.60
C MET A 1 20.62 -2.49 -17.91
N VAL A 2 21.59 -1.63 -17.60
CA VAL A 2 22.83 -2.00 -16.90
C VAL A 2 22.57 -2.69 -15.55
N ALA A 3 21.66 -2.18 -14.72
CA ALA A 3 21.33 -2.79 -13.42
C ALA A 3 20.69 -4.19 -13.53
N ALA A 4 19.85 -4.40 -14.55
CA ALA A 4 19.20 -5.70 -14.78
C ALA A 4 20.19 -6.73 -15.34
N ALA A 5 21.11 -6.29 -16.21
CA ALA A 5 22.20 -7.13 -16.71
C ALA A 5 23.14 -7.52 -15.56
N ALA A 6 23.48 -6.59 -14.66
CA ALA A 6 24.30 -6.87 -13.49
C ALA A 6 23.61 -7.88 -12.54
N ALA A 7 22.32 -7.70 -12.26
CA ALA A 7 21.56 -8.63 -11.42
C ALA A 7 21.49 -10.04 -12.04
N ALA A 8 21.25 -10.15 -13.34
CA ALA A 8 21.23 -11.43 -14.05
C ALA A 8 22.59 -12.13 -14.02
N PHE A 9 23.68 -11.36 -14.17
CA PHE A 9 25.04 -11.88 -14.11
C PHE A 9 25.37 -12.43 -12.71
N VAL A 10 25.03 -11.69 -11.65
CA VAL A 10 25.23 -12.12 -10.26
C VAL A 10 24.43 -13.40 -9.96
N LEU A 11 23.17 -13.47 -10.39
CA LEU A 11 22.30 -14.62 -10.14
C LEU A 11 22.78 -15.88 -10.91
N PHE A 12 23.30 -15.71 -12.13
CA PHE A 12 23.92 -16.79 -12.90
C PHE A 12 25.14 -17.38 -12.18
N PHE A 13 26.06 -16.52 -11.70
CA PHE A 13 27.26 -16.99 -11.00
C PHE A 13 26.93 -17.62 -9.64
N LEU A 14 25.93 -17.12 -8.91
CA LEU A 14 25.49 -17.71 -7.64
C LEU A 14 24.86 -19.10 -7.84
N LEU A 15 24.00 -19.26 -8.85
CA LEU A 15 23.39 -20.56 -9.15
C LEU A 15 24.41 -21.55 -9.72
N TRP A 16 25.32 -21.09 -10.56
CA TRP A 16 26.44 -21.91 -11.06
C TRP A 16 27.31 -22.43 -9.92
N TRP A 17 27.68 -21.56 -8.98
CA TRP A 17 28.48 -21.91 -7.82
C TRP A 17 27.75 -22.88 -6.88
N MET A 18 26.43 -22.71 -6.72
CA MET A 18 25.63 -23.57 -5.85
C MET A 18 25.38 -24.98 -6.44
N LEU A 19 25.32 -25.12 -7.77
CA LEU A 19 25.01 -26.39 -8.45
C LEU A 19 26.25 -27.16 -8.95
N GLN A 20 27.45 -26.79 -8.51
CA GLN A 20 28.71 -27.32 -9.05
C GLN A 20 28.90 -28.85 -8.88
N SER A 21 28.04 -29.53 -8.09
CA SER A 21 28.08 -30.98 -7.84
C SER A 21 27.21 -31.85 -8.75
N GLU A 22 26.43 -31.27 -9.68
CA GLU A 22 25.61 -32.03 -10.63
C GLU A 22 26.24 -32.11 -12.02
N ASP A 23 25.90 -33.14 -12.79
CA ASP A 23 26.53 -33.44 -14.10
C ASP A 23 26.21 -32.42 -15.21
N THR A 24 25.21 -31.55 -15.03
CA THR A 24 24.85 -30.50 -16.01
C THR A 24 24.39 -29.19 -15.35
N PRO A 25 25.28 -28.44 -14.67
CA PRO A 25 24.91 -27.25 -13.90
C PRO A 25 24.52 -26.04 -14.77
N TRP A 26 24.93 -26.06 -16.04
CA TRP A 26 24.72 -24.97 -17.01
C TRP A 26 23.26 -24.88 -17.51
N VAL A 27 22.52 -26.00 -17.53
CA VAL A 27 21.13 -26.06 -18.03
C VAL A 27 20.15 -25.31 -17.10
N PRO A 28 20.07 -25.60 -15.79
CA PRO A 28 19.17 -24.87 -14.89
C PRO A 28 19.58 -23.40 -14.69
N ALA A 29 20.88 -23.09 -14.69
CA ALA A 29 21.39 -21.73 -14.60
C ALA A 29 21.00 -20.88 -15.83
N GLY A 30 21.09 -21.46 -17.04
CA GLY A 30 20.64 -20.82 -18.28
C GLY A 30 19.13 -20.57 -18.30
N LEU A 31 18.33 -21.52 -17.80
CA LEU A 31 16.88 -21.37 -17.69
C LEU A 31 16.49 -20.23 -16.74
N ALA A 32 17.09 -20.15 -15.55
CA ALA A 32 16.81 -19.09 -14.59
C ALA A 32 17.16 -17.68 -15.16
N ALA A 33 18.30 -17.56 -15.84
CA ALA A 33 18.70 -16.30 -16.47
C ALA A 33 17.75 -15.89 -17.62
N SER A 34 17.27 -16.86 -18.41
CA SER A 34 16.32 -16.61 -19.50
C SER A 34 14.97 -16.10 -18.97
N VAL A 35 14.49 -16.64 -17.84
CA VAL A 35 13.25 -16.21 -17.19
C VAL A 35 13.37 -14.78 -16.68
N VAL A 36 14.49 -14.42 -16.03
CA VAL A 36 14.72 -13.05 -15.54
C VAL A 36 14.78 -12.05 -16.69
N MET A 37 15.44 -12.40 -17.80
CA MET A 37 15.48 -11.56 -18.99
C MET A 37 14.10 -11.42 -19.65
N LEU A 38 13.29 -12.48 -19.67
CA LEU A 38 11.93 -12.47 -20.24
C LEU A 38 10.95 -11.67 -19.37
N VAL A 39 11.08 -11.74 -18.04
CA VAL A 39 10.33 -10.89 -17.10
C VAL A 39 10.74 -9.42 -17.24
N ALA A 40 12.03 -9.13 -17.36
CA ALA A 40 12.51 -7.76 -17.57
C ALA A 40 12.07 -7.18 -18.93
N ALA A 41 12.10 -8.01 -19.99
CA ALA A 41 11.63 -7.64 -21.32
C ALA A 41 10.12 -7.40 -21.35
N SER A 42 9.33 -8.28 -20.72
CA SER A 42 7.87 -8.13 -20.64
C SER A 42 7.44 -6.93 -19.79
N ALA A 43 8.11 -6.66 -18.66
CA ALA A 43 7.88 -5.44 -17.88
C ALA A 43 8.13 -4.16 -18.70
N ARG A 44 9.20 -4.14 -19.50
CA ARG A 44 9.50 -3.02 -20.41
C ARG A 44 8.48 -2.91 -21.53
N GLN A 45 8.04 -4.04 -22.08
CA GLN A 45 7.05 -4.08 -23.17
C GLN A 45 5.67 -3.63 -22.68
N VAL A 46 5.28 -3.95 -21.45
CA VAL A 46 4.02 -3.47 -20.83
C VAL A 46 4.09 -1.97 -20.51
N LEU A 47 5.24 -1.47 -20.04
CA LEU A 47 5.44 -0.04 -19.81
C LEU A 47 5.48 0.76 -21.13
N MET A 48 6.11 0.21 -22.17
CA MET A 48 6.19 0.83 -23.49
C MET A 48 4.86 0.74 -24.26
N GLN A 49 4.08 -0.34 -24.10
CA GLN A 49 2.73 -0.40 -24.66
C GLN A 49 1.74 0.55 -23.97
N ARG A 50 1.94 0.86 -22.68
CA ARG A 50 1.14 1.88 -21.97
C ARG A 50 1.44 3.31 -22.43
N THR A 51 2.66 3.61 -22.87
CA THR A 51 2.97 4.90 -23.50
C THR A 51 2.56 4.92 -24.97
N LEU A 52 2.80 3.85 -25.73
CA LEU A 52 2.43 3.77 -27.15
C LEU A 52 0.91 3.76 -27.38
N ARG A 53 0.10 3.06 -26.57
CA ARG A 53 -1.37 3.11 -26.68
C ARG A 53 -1.95 4.49 -26.37
N ARG A 54 -1.29 5.28 -25.50
CA ARG A 54 -1.66 6.68 -25.25
C ARG A 54 -1.29 7.59 -26.42
N HIS A 55 -0.17 7.34 -27.08
CA HIS A 55 0.23 8.11 -28.27
C HIS A 55 -0.57 7.75 -29.52
N VAL A 56 -0.91 6.48 -29.76
CA VAL A 56 -1.72 6.05 -30.93
C VAL A 56 -3.16 6.57 -30.82
N LEU A 57 -3.78 6.53 -29.64
CA LEU A 57 -5.13 7.10 -29.42
C LEU A 57 -5.14 8.65 -29.43
N ALA A 58 -4.02 9.31 -29.10
CA ALA A 58 -3.87 10.76 -29.25
C ALA A 58 -3.60 11.17 -30.70
N GLN A 59 -2.92 10.34 -31.49
CA GLN A 59 -2.57 10.60 -32.88
C GLN A 59 -3.75 10.37 -33.84
N GLU A 60 -4.66 9.43 -33.53
CA GLU A 60 -5.91 9.24 -34.30
C GLU A 60 -6.89 10.41 -34.19
N ARG A 61 -6.80 11.25 -33.15
CA ARG A 61 -7.64 12.47 -33.02
C ARG A 61 -7.09 13.70 -33.74
N HIS A 62 -5.84 13.69 -34.19
CA HIS A 62 -5.20 14.87 -34.82
C HIS A 62 -4.63 14.60 -36.23
N GLY A 63 -4.83 13.39 -36.77
CA GLY A 63 -4.29 12.96 -38.07
C GLY A 63 -5.11 13.26 -39.32
N ARG A 64 -6.02 14.25 -39.31
CA ARG A 64 -6.70 14.71 -40.54
C ARG A 64 -6.88 16.23 -40.55
N HIS A 65 -5.79 16.97 -40.65
CA HIS A 65 -5.74 18.08 -41.60
C HIS A 65 -4.34 18.68 -41.65
N ARG A 66 -3.88 18.86 -42.90
CA ARG A 66 -3.00 19.94 -43.36
C ARG A 66 -1.50 19.65 -43.33
N GLU A 67 -1.09 18.90 -44.34
CA GLU A 67 0.03 19.32 -45.17
C GLU A 67 -0.15 20.80 -45.58
N SER A 68 0.77 21.65 -45.14
CA SER A 68 1.11 22.86 -45.89
C SER A 68 2.49 23.32 -45.43
N TYR A 69 3.42 23.21 -46.38
CA TYR A 69 4.74 23.81 -46.36
C TYR A 69 4.65 25.30 -46.01
N MET A 70 5.01 25.69 -44.79
CA MET A 70 5.38 27.06 -44.49
C MET A 70 6.62 27.10 -43.60
N ARG A 71 7.63 27.76 -44.16
CA ARG A 71 8.94 28.13 -43.62
C ARG A 71 8.79 28.73 -42.21
N ASN A 72 9.00 27.92 -41.17
CA ASN A 72 8.76 28.34 -39.78
C ASN A 72 9.92 29.17 -39.23
N SER A 73 9.68 30.47 -39.12
CA SER A 73 10.51 31.38 -38.32
C SER A 73 10.42 31.01 -36.84
N PRO A 74 11.55 30.94 -36.10
CA PRO A 74 11.58 30.53 -34.69
C PRO A 74 10.74 31.43 -33.77
N LYS A 75 10.48 32.69 -34.16
CA LYS A 75 9.63 33.62 -33.39
C LYS A 75 8.17 33.14 -33.29
N ARG A 76 7.57 32.57 -34.35
CA ARG A 76 6.16 32.11 -34.31
C ARG A 76 5.94 30.86 -33.45
N ARG A 77 6.94 29.98 -33.38
CA ARG A 77 6.87 28.73 -32.59
C ARG A 77 6.84 29.02 -31.08
N ASN A 78 7.58 30.04 -30.63
CA ASN A 78 7.67 30.42 -29.22
C ASN A 78 6.41 31.11 -28.68
N PHE A 79 5.76 31.95 -29.49
CA PHE A 79 4.47 32.55 -29.10
C PHE A 79 3.39 31.47 -28.94
N HIS A 80 3.39 30.46 -29.82
CA HIS A 80 2.44 29.37 -29.76
C HIS A 80 2.60 28.50 -28.49
N SER A 81 3.84 28.21 -28.07
CA SER A 81 4.07 27.43 -26.84
C SER A 81 3.60 28.16 -25.58
N ILE A 82 3.79 29.48 -25.50
CA ILE A 82 3.33 30.26 -24.34
C ILE A 82 1.81 30.34 -24.31
N THR A 83 1.16 30.59 -25.46
CA THR A 83 -0.31 30.60 -25.53
C THR A 83 -0.89 29.26 -25.08
N ILE A 84 -0.29 28.14 -25.51
CA ILE A 84 -0.68 26.79 -25.08
C ILE A 84 -0.54 26.64 -23.56
N GLN A 85 0.57 27.09 -22.97
CA GLN A 85 0.79 27.00 -21.52
C GLN A 85 -0.23 27.86 -20.74
N THR A 86 -0.54 29.07 -21.21
CA THR A 86 -1.56 29.90 -20.55
C THR A 86 -2.96 29.32 -20.63
N GLU A 87 -3.32 28.68 -21.75
CA GLU A 87 -4.59 27.98 -21.90
C GLU A 87 -4.64 26.74 -21.01
N ALA A 88 -3.57 25.91 -21.02
CA ALA A 88 -3.44 24.75 -20.16
C ALA A 88 -3.62 25.14 -18.68
N PHE A 89 -2.98 26.22 -18.23
CA PHE A 89 -3.13 26.72 -16.87
C PHE A 89 -4.59 27.13 -16.55
N ARG A 90 -5.29 27.82 -17.47
CA ARG A 90 -6.71 28.17 -17.27
C ARG A 90 -7.60 26.94 -17.18
N THR A 91 -7.38 25.95 -18.05
CA THR A 91 -8.13 24.69 -17.99
C THR A 91 -7.88 23.94 -16.69
N LEU A 92 -6.63 23.95 -16.21
CA LEU A 92 -6.24 23.36 -14.93
C LEU A 92 -6.92 24.07 -13.77
N GLN A 93 -6.93 25.41 -13.73
CA GLN A 93 -7.65 26.17 -12.71
C GLN A 93 -9.14 25.88 -12.70
N LYS A 94 -9.76 25.77 -13.88
CA LYS A 94 -11.17 25.41 -13.99
C LYS A 94 -11.44 24.01 -13.41
N ARG A 95 -10.64 23.02 -13.78
CA ARG A 95 -10.75 21.65 -13.25
C ARG A 95 -10.48 21.57 -11.75
N ALA A 96 -9.52 22.36 -11.26
CA ALA A 96 -9.24 22.49 -9.83
C ALA A 96 -10.45 23.03 -9.07
N ALA A 97 -11.09 24.10 -9.58
CA ALA A 97 -12.30 24.67 -8.97
C ALA A 97 -13.49 23.70 -9.02
N GLU A 98 -13.64 22.92 -10.11
CA GLU A 98 -14.66 21.88 -10.21
C GLU A 98 -14.43 20.76 -9.17
N ALA A 99 -13.18 20.31 -8.99
CA ALA A 99 -12.84 19.33 -7.96
C ALA A 99 -13.08 19.87 -6.55
N ASP A 100 -12.71 21.11 -6.28
CA ASP A 100 -12.96 21.77 -4.99
C ASP A 100 -14.47 21.90 -4.68
N ALA A 101 -15.32 22.07 -5.70
CA ALA A 101 -16.77 22.08 -5.53
C ALA A 101 -17.35 20.68 -5.25
N ASN A 102 -16.65 19.63 -5.69
CA ASN A 102 -17.04 18.22 -5.58
C ASN A 102 -16.18 17.45 -4.56
N ASP A 103 -16.02 17.99 -3.35
CA ASP A 103 -15.15 17.45 -2.27
C ASP A 103 -15.48 16.00 -1.84
N SER A 104 -16.60 15.44 -2.32
CA SER A 104 -17.01 14.05 -2.08
C SER A 104 -16.23 13.01 -2.88
N PHE A 105 -15.58 13.38 -3.99
CA PHE A 105 -14.92 12.44 -4.88
C PHE A 105 -13.41 12.62 -4.86
N PRO A 106 -12.65 11.83 -4.07
CA PRO A 106 -11.20 12.00 -3.96
C PRO A 106 -10.49 11.82 -5.31
N GLU A 107 -11.02 10.97 -6.19
CA GLU A 107 -10.44 10.71 -7.52
C GLU A 107 -10.37 11.97 -8.40
N ASP A 108 -11.26 12.94 -8.22
CA ASP A 108 -11.22 14.21 -8.96
C ASP A 108 -9.99 15.02 -8.56
N HIS A 109 -9.63 15.04 -7.27
CA HIS A 109 -8.40 15.67 -6.80
C HIS A 109 -7.15 14.95 -7.33
N LEU A 110 -7.16 13.61 -7.44
CA LEU A 110 -6.05 12.87 -8.04
C LEU A 110 -5.89 13.18 -9.53
N ALA A 111 -7.00 13.35 -10.25
CA ALA A 111 -6.97 13.74 -11.66
C ALA A 111 -6.35 15.13 -11.83
N VAL A 112 -6.75 16.10 -11.00
CA VAL A 112 -6.15 17.45 -11.01
C VAL A 112 -4.67 17.42 -10.64
N TYR A 113 -4.27 16.62 -9.64
CA TYR A 113 -2.86 16.43 -9.29
C TYR A 113 -2.03 15.94 -10.49
N LYS A 114 -2.53 14.92 -11.23
CA LYS A 114 -1.86 14.41 -12.43
C LYS A 114 -1.73 15.49 -13.50
N LEU A 115 -2.77 16.30 -13.72
CA LEU A 115 -2.69 17.45 -14.64
C LEU A 115 -1.66 18.48 -14.19
N CYS A 116 -1.50 18.70 -12.88
CA CYS A 116 -0.45 19.58 -12.35
C CYS A 116 0.95 19.01 -12.64
N VAL A 117 1.16 17.70 -12.46
CA VAL A 117 2.42 17.02 -12.78
C VAL A 117 2.75 17.18 -14.27
N ASP A 118 1.79 16.90 -15.15
CA ASP A 118 1.96 17.02 -16.59
C ASP A 118 2.25 18.47 -17.02
N TYR A 119 1.54 19.45 -16.44
CA TYR A 119 1.80 20.86 -16.67
C TYR A 119 3.22 21.25 -16.25
N LEU A 120 3.65 20.90 -15.03
CA LEU A 120 4.97 21.24 -14.51
C LEU A 120 6.09 20.65 -15.36
N ALA A 121 5.96 19.39 -15.79
CA ALA A 121 6.90 18.75 -16.70
C ALA A 121 6.99 19.49 -18.04
N SER A 122 5.83 19.81 -18.65
CA SER A 122 5.81 20.55 -19.92
C SER A 122 6.35 21.98 -19.81
N ALA A 123 6.15 22.63 -18.67
CA ALA A 123 6.66 23.96 -18.39
C ALA A 123 8.18 23.94 -18.18
N GLU A 124 8.71 22.91 -17.51
CA GLU A 124 10.15 22.71 -17.35
C GLU A 124 10.84 22.49 -18.70
N GLU A 125 10.28 21.63 -19.56
CA GLU A 125 10.77 21.45 -20.93
C GLU A 125 10.77 22.76 -21.74
N ALA A 126 9.72 23.58 -21.59
CA ALA A 126 9.65 24.87 -22.26
C ALA A 126 10.71 25.88 -21.72
N LEU A 127 11.05 25.83 -20.43
CA LEU A 127 12.10 26.66 -19.84
C LEU A 127 13.50 26.26 -20.32
N LEU A 128 13.73 24.98 -20.64
CA LEU A 128 15.00 24.51 -21.19
C LEU A 128 15.24 25.00 -22.64
N SER A 129 14.20 25.45 -23.34
CA SER A 129 14.34 26.00 -24.69
C SER A 129 15.14 27.32 -24.68
N PRO A 130 16.26 27.44 -25.41
CA PRO A 130 17.11 28.63 -25.41
C PRO A 130 16.44 29.84 -26.08
N VAL A 131 15.35 29.63 -26.82
CA VAL A 131 14.71 30.67 -27.65
C VAL A 131 13.61 31.44 -26.91
N LEU A 132 13.36 31.13 -25.62
CA LEU A 132 12.32 31.78 -24.83
C LEU A 132 12.73 33.20 -24.36
N PRO A 133 11.95 34.25 -24.66
CA PRO A 133 12.20 35.61 -24.15
C PRO A 133 12.18 35.67 -22.61
N SER A 134 12.95 36.59 -22.03
CA SER A 134 13.09 36.76 -20.57
C SER A 134 11.76 37.02 -19.85
N GLU A 135 10.91 37.89 -20.38
CA GLU A 135 9.59 38.20 -19.80
C GLU A 135 8.69 36.95 -19.74
N ASN A 136 8.71 36.15 -20.81
CA ASN A 136 7.93 34.92 -20.89
C ASN A 136 8.46 33.83 -19.96
N ARG A 137 9.78 33.79 -19.71
CA ARG A 137 10.37 32.91 -18.68
C ARG A 137 9.84 33.26 -17.30
N LEU A 138 9.81 34.54 -16.94
CA LEU A 138 9.32 34.99 -15.63
C LEU A 138 7.84 34.63 -15.44
N GLY A 139 7.00 34.85 -16.47
CA GLY A 139 5.60 34.44 -16.44
C GLY A 139 5.41 32.94 -16.25
N LEU A 140 6.24 32.11 -16.90
CA LEU A 140 6.18 30.66 -16.78
C LEU A 140 6.65 30.17 -15.40
N ILE A 141 7.69 30.77 -14.83
CA ILE A 141 8.18 30.49 -13.46
C ILE A 141 7.08 30.83 -12.44
N ALA A 142 6.47 32.01 -12.52
CA ALA A 142 5.36 32.40 -11.65
C ALA A 142 4.12 31.50 -11.85
N GLY A 143 3.92 30.96 -13.06
CA GLY A 143 2.93 29.92 -13.34
C GLY A 143 3.24 28.62 -12.62
N GLN A 144 4.49 28.14 -12.69
CA GLN A 144 4.93 26.91 -12.02
C GLN A 144 4.75 26.99 -10.50
N GLU A 145 5.09 28.11 -9.87
CA GLU A 145 4.89 28.27 -8.41
C GLU A 145 3.42 28.12 -8.01
N ARG A 146 2.51 28.74 -8.75
CA ARG A 146 1.06 28.59 -8.53
C ARG A 146 0.58 27.16 -8.75
N VAL A 147 1.09 26.48 -9.77
CA VAL A 147 0.74 25.07 -10.02
C VAL A 147 1.33 24.14 -8.96
N ARG A 148 2.52 24.40 -8.41
CA ARG A 148 3.08 23.64 -7.28
C ARG A 148 2.20 23.76 -6.03
N ALA A 149 1.66 24.95 -5.77
CA ALA A 149 0.69 25.14 -4.68
C ALA A 149 -0.59 24.33 -4.90
N LEU A 150 -1.14 24.34 -6.13
CA LEU A 150 -2.30 23.53 -6.50
C LEU A 150 -2.01 22.02 -6.42
N GLN A 151 -0.86 21.59 -6.93
CA GLN A 151 -0.39 20.22 -6.88
C GLN A 151 -0.37 19.70 -5.44
N ARG A 152 0.23 20.48 -4.53
CA ARG A 152 0.24 20.15 -3.10
C ARG A 152 -1.17 20.07 -2.55
N LYS A 153 -2.01 21.10 -2.77
CA LYS A 153 -3.39 21.13 -2.28
C LYS A 153 -4.17 19.88 -2.69
N HIS A 154 -4.19 19.56 -3.98
CA HIS A 154 -4.98 18.44 -4.51
C HIS A 154 -4.40 17.07 -4.13
N MET A 155 -3.07 16.92 -4.03
CA MET A 155 -2.48 15.67 -3.51
C MET A 155 -2.92 15.38 -2.08
N LEU A 156 -2.84 16.41 -1.21
CA LEU A 156 -3.23 16.27 0.19
C LEU A 156 -4.74 16.05 0.34
N ALA A 157 -5.57 16.73 -0.47
CA ALA A 157 -7.01 16.54 -0.48
C ALA A 157 -7.40 15.12 -0.93
N TRP A 158 -6.81 14.62 -2.02
CA TRP A 158 -7.00 13.25 -2.48
C TRP A 158 -6.64 12.24 -1.39
N ALA A 159 -5.43 12.34 -0.82
CA ALA A 159 -4.96 11.37 0.17
C ALA A 159 -5.87 11.34 1.40
N ARG A 160 -6.30 12.50 1.91
CA ARG A 160 -7.25 12.59 3.02
C ARG A 160 -8.61 11.97 2.65
N GLY A 161 -9.18 12.34 1.50
CA GLY A 161 -10.49 11.87 1.06
C GLY A 161 -10.50 10.36 0.78
N ALA A 162 -9.50 9.86 0.08
CA ALA A 162 -9.33 8.44 -0.24
C ALA A 162 -9.13 7.60 1.03
N ALA A 163 -8.26 8.05 1.95
CA ALA A 163 -8.04 7.34 3.20
C ALA A 163 -9.31 7.29 4.08
N ARG A 164 -10.07 8.39 4.16
CA ARG A 164 -11.35 8.42 4.88
C ARG A 164 -12.38 7.46 4.27
N SER A 165 -12.56 7.53 2.95
CA SER A 165 -13.47 6.65 2.20
C SER A 165 -13.12 5.17 2.42
N LEU A 166 -11.85 4.79 2.23
CA LEU A 166 -11.39 3.42 2.40
C LEU A 166 -11.49 2.96 3.86
N THR A 167 -11.17 3.80 4.84
CA THR A 167 -11.29 3.43 6.26
C THR A 167 -12.75 3.19 6.63
N HIS A 168 -13.68 4.02 6.14
CA HIS A 168 -15.11 3.80 6.32
C HIS A 168 -15.58 2.50 5.64
N GLU A 169 -15.13 2.21 4.43
CA GLU A 169 -15.41 0.94 3.77
C GLU A 169 -14.87 -0.26 4.56
N ALA A 170 -13.66 -0.15 5.11
CA ALA A 170 -13.06 -1.18 5.95
C ALA A 170 -13.88 -1.44 7.21
N GLN A 171 -14.42 -0.40 7.85
CA GLN A 171 -15.29 -0.53 9.03
C GLN A 171 -16.56 -1.33 8.74
N GLN A 172 -17.08 -1.25 7.50
CA GLN A 172 -18.27 -1.98 7.08
C GLN A 172 -17.99 -3.45 6.76
N ARG A 173 -16.73 -3.88 6.63
CA ARG A 173 -16.39 -5.27 6.33
C ARG A 173 -16.49 -6.16 7.58
N VAL A 174 -17.19 -7.29 7.41
CA VAL A 174 -17.34 -8.31 8.45
C VAL A 174 -16.08 -9.16 8.61
N ARG A 175 -15.39 -9.48 7.50
CA ARG A 175 -14.22 -10.35 7.52
C ARG A 175 -12.96 -9.55 7.83
N LEU A 176 -12.18 -10.05 8.79
CA LEU A 176 -10.94 -9.38 9.21
C LEU A 176 -9.96 -9.16 8.05
N HIS A 177 -9.78 -10.15 7.17
CA HIS A 177 -8.82 -10.03 6.07
C HIS A 177 -9.20 -8.90 5.10
N GLU A 178 -10.47 -8.81 4.68
CA GLU A 178 -10.97 -7.74 3.81
C GLU A 178 -10.84 -6.38 4.50
N LYS A 179 -11.19 -6.32 5.78
CA LYS A 179 -11.07 -5.13 6.62
C LYS A 179 -9.63 -4.61 6.66
N ILE A 180 -8.65 -5.50 6.91
CA ILE A 180 -7.24 -5.14 6.94
C ILE A 180 -6.72 -4.77 5.55
N GLU A 181 -7.11 -5.49 4.50
CA GLU A 181 -6.69 -5.20 3.13
C GLU A 181 -7.12 -3.80 2.68
N ILE A 182 -8.38 -3.43 2.94
CA ILE A 182 -8.88 -2.08 2.60
C ILE A 182 -8.19 -1.01 3.44
N ALA A 183 -7.97 -1.27 4.74
CA ALA A 183 -7.25 -0.33 5.60
C ALA A 183 -5.79 -0.14 5.19
N ASN A 184 -5.11 -1.20 4.72
CA ASN A 184 -3.76 -1.07 4.15
C ASN A 184 -3.76 -0.23 2.87
N ARG A 185 -4.78 -0.36 2.01
CA ARG A 185 -4.93 0.54 0.85
C ARG A 185 -5.08 2.00 1.26
N ALA A 186 -5.78 2.27 2.36
CA ALA A 186 -5.87 3.62 2.93
C ALA A 186 -4.49 4.14 3.37
N LEU A 187 -3.68 3.30 4.02
CA LEU A 187 -2.29 3.63 4.38
C LEU A 187 -1.44 3.90 3.14
N ASP A 188 -1.54 3.07 2.10
CA ASP A 188 -0.76 3.26 0.87
C ASP A 188 -1.04 4.63 0.22
N CYS A 189 -2.30 5.11 0.26
CA CYS A 189 -2.67 6.45 -0.20
C CYS A 189 -1.99 7.55 0.64
N LEU A 190 -2.00 7.42 1.97
CA LEU A 190 -1.38 8.37 2.89
C LEU A 190 0.14 8.39 2.74
N ASP A 191 0.78 7.22 2.69
CA ASP A 191 2.22 7.07 2.55
C ASP A 191 2.71 7.59 1.19
N SER A 192 1.92 7.41 0.13
CA SER A 192 2.21 7.99 -1.19
C SER A 192 2.25 9.52 -1.15
N ALA A 193 1.37 10.14 -0.37
CA ALA A 193 1.36 11.60 -0.18
C ALA A 193 2.50 12.08 0.73
N LEU A 194 2.74 11.39 1.85
CA LEU A 194 3.82 11.71 2.80
C LEU A 194 5.21 11.57 2.18
N LYS A 195 5.39 10.65 1.23
CA LYS A 195 6.63 10.52 0.47
C LYS A 195 6.96 11.77 -0.36
N VAL A 196 5.94 12.48 -0.84
CA VAL A 196 6.10 13.70 -1.64
C VAL A 196 6.08 14.96 -0.77
N TYR A 197 5.27 14.97 0.29
CA TYR A 197 5.06 16.09 1.20
C TYR A 197 5.18 15.64 2.67
N PRO A 198 6.40 15.41 3.17
CA PRO A 198 6.64 14.91 4.53
C PRO A 198 6.23 15.90 5.63
N GLU A 199 6.16 17.20 5.33
CA GLU A 199 5.78 18.24 6.29
C GLU A 199 4.28 18.25 6.64
N ALA A 200 3.47 17.39 6.02
CA ALA A 200 2.03 17.33 6.24
C ALA A 200 1.67 16.53 7.50
N GLY A 201 1.83 17.14 8.68
CA GLY A 201 1.59 16.48 9.98
C GLY A 201 0.18 15.88 10.15
N GLU A 202 -0.85 16.46 9.55
CA GLU A 202 -2.22 15.92 9.59
C GLU A 202 -2.35 14.55 8.88
N LEU A 203 -1.58 14.32 7.81
CA LEU A 203 -1.58 13.04 7.11
C LEU A 203 -0.85 11.97 7.92
N ASP A 204 0.23 12.34 8.61
CA ASP A 204 0.94 11.42 9.49
C ASP A 204 0.06 10.99 10.69
N GLN A 205 -0.67 11.93 11.29
CA GLN A 205 -1.68 11.62 12.30
C GLN A 205 -2.77 10.70 11.75
N SER A 206 -3.25 10.96 10.53
CA SER A 206 -4.23 10.09 9.86
C SER A 206 -3.67 8.69 9.63
N ALA A 207 -2.40 8.57 9.23
CA ALA A 207 -1.74 7.28 9.02
C ALA A 207 -1.56 6.53 10.35
N GLY A 208 -1.22 7.24 11.42
CA GLY A 208 -1.21 6.71 12.79
C GLY A 208 -2.57 6.13 13.19
N ALA A 209 -3.66 6.88 12.96
CA ALA A 209 -5.01 6.43 13.26
C ALA A 209 -5.43 5.18 12.45
N VAL A 210 -5.05 5.10 11.16
CA VAL A 210 -5.33 3.90 10.35
C VAL A 210 -4.49 2.70 10.81
N ARG A 211 -3.21 2.90 11.18
CA ARG A 211 -2.39 1.84 11.80
C ARG A 211 -3.02 1.33 13.09
N GLU A 212 -3.47 2.22 13.95
CA GLU A 212 -4.18 1.88 15.19
C GLU A 212 -5.49 1.13 14.92
N PHE A 213 -6.25 1.53 13.90
CA PHE A 213 -7.46 0.83 13.47
C PHE A 213 -7.17 -0.62 13.01
N ILE A 214 -6.09 -0.84 12.26
CA ILE A 214 -5.68 -2.18 11.84
C ILE A 214 -5.32 -3.03 13.06
N MET A 215 -4.54 -2.46 13.98
CA MET A 215 -4.09 -3.16 15.18
C MET A 215 -5.25 -3.53 16.11
N SER A 216 -6.12 -2.57 16.42
CA SER A 216 -7.33 -2.81 17.22
C SER A 216 -8.26 -3.85 16.58
N SER A 217 -8.41 -3.83 15.25
CA SER A 217 -9.19 -4.85 14.53
C SER A 217 -8.59 -6.26 14.65
N ARG A 218 -7.26 -6.39 14.60
CA ARG A 218 -6.56 -7.67 14.81
C ARG A 218 -6.74 -8.17 16.25
N VAL A 219 -6.52 -7.29 17.23
CA VAL A 219 -6.67 -7.62 18.66
C VAL A 219 -8.10 -8.07 18.95
N ALA A 220 -9.10 -7.32 18.50
CA ALA A 220 -10.52 -7.67 18.69
C ALA A 220 -10.86 -9.05 18.12
N HIS A 221 -10.34 -9.38 16.93
CA HIS A 221 -10.56 -10.70 16.33
C HIS A 221 -9.98 -11.86 17.17
N TRP A 222 -8.74 -11.70 17.65
CA TRP A 222 -8.09 -12.72 18.48
C TRP A 222 -8.75 -12.88 19.84
N VAL A 223 -9.15 -11.77 20.47
CA VAL A 223 -9.92 -11.77 21.73
C VAL A 223 -11.25 -12.49 21.54
N GLU A 224 -12.00 -12.18 20.47
CA GLU A 224 -13.27 -12.86 20.18
C GLU A 224 -13.09 -14.38 19.97
N LEU A 225 -12.04 -14.79 19.25
CA LEU A 225 -11.72 -16.21 19.09
C LEU A 225 -11.36 -16.88 20.41
N ALA A 226 -10.60 -16.18 21.27
CA ALA A 226 -10.22 -16.65 22.59
C ALA A 226 -11.44 -16.85 23.49
N GLU A 227 -12.34 -15.86 23.55
CA GLU A 227 -13.57 -15.92 24.34
C GLU A 227 -14.49 -17.05 23.87
N ARG A 228 -14.67 -17.20 22.55
CA ARG A 228 -15.45 -18.31 21.97
C ARG A 228 -14.84 -19.67 22.30
N ALA A 229 -13.51 -19.80 22.34
CA ALA A 229 -12.84 -21.03 22.73
C ALA A 229 -12.96 -21.30 24.23
N ALA A 230 -12.81 -20.27 25.07
CA ALA A 230 -12.96 -20.36 26.52
C ALA A 230 -14.37 -20.76 26.92
N PHE A 231 -15.39 -20.19 26.26
CA PHE A 231 -16.80 -20.52 26.47
C PHE A 231 -17.10 -22.00 26.19
N LYS A 232 -16.45 -22.58 25.16
CA LYS A 232 -16.56 -24.01 24.84
C LYS A 232 -15.72 -24.93 25.74
N GLY A 233 -14.98 -24.36 26.71
CA GLY A 233 -14.08 -25.10 27.60
C GLY A 233 -12.73 -25.47 26.97
N TYR A 234 -12.40 -24.96 25.79
CA TYR A 234 -11.10 -25.19 25.12
C TYR A 234 -10.03 -24.21 25.63
N TYR A 235 -9.68 -24.31 26.91
CA TYR A 235 -8.83 -23.31 27.58
C TYR A 235 -7.42 -23.16 26.98
N ARG A 236 -6.79 -24.25 26.51
CA ARG A 236 -5.47 -24.15 25.83
C ARG A 236 -5.53 -23.26 24.60
N ARG A 237 -6.53 -23.52 23.74
CA ARG A 237 -6.74 -22.75 22.52
C ARG A 237 -7.07 -21.30 22.82
N ALA A 238 -7.87 -21.04 23.86
CA ALA A 238 -8.16 -19.68 24.30
C ALA A 238 -6.91 -18.93 24.75
N ILE A 239 -6.03 -19.58 25.52
CA ILE A 239 -4.74 -19.00 25.93
C ILE A 239 -3.87 -18.67 24.73
N ASP A 240 -3.80 -19.57 23.73
CA ASP A 240 -3.02 -19.32 22.51
C ASP A 240 -3.56 -18.12 21.73
N CYS A 241 -4.87 -18.00 21.55
CA CYS A 241 -5.49 -16.83 20.91
C CYS A 241 -5.25 -15.52 21.69
N TYR A 242 -5.31 -15.54 23.03
CA TYR A 242 -4.97 -14.36 23.84
C TYR A 242 -3.50 -13.97 23.73
N ARG A 243 -2.58 -14.94 23.58
CA ARG A 243 -1.17 -14.64 23.31
C ARG A 243 -0.98 -13.98 21.96
N ASP A 244 -1.70 -14.41 20.94
CA ASP A 244 -1.69 -13.76 19.62
C ASP A 244 -2.21 -12.32 19.72
N ALA A 245 -3.24 -12.05 20.53
CA ALA A 245 -3.71 -10.69 20.80
C ALA A 245 -2.64 -9.83 21.50
N LEU A 246 -1.96 -10.37 22.53
CA LEU A 246 -0.87 -9.69 23.24
C LEU A 246 0.30 -9.34 22.32
N PHE A 247 0.63 -10.23 21.38
CA PHE A 247 1.69 -9.97 20.40
C PHE A 247 1.44 -8.68 19.62
N TYR A 248 0.19 -8.40 19.23
CA TYR A 248 -0.14 -7.15 18.55
C TYR A 248 -0.13 -5.94 19.49
N LEU A 249 -0.56 -6.07 20.75
CA LEU A 249 -0.56 -4.94 21.70
C LEU A 249 0.85 -4.47 22.09
N THR A 250 1.81 -5.38 22.12
CA THR A 250 3.18 -5.14 22.63
C THR A 250 4.19 -4.70 21.57
N ARG A 251 3.81 -4.72 20.28
CA ARG A 251 4.72 -4.49 19.16
C ARG A 251 4.98 -3.01 18.83
N ASP A 252 4.03 -2.12 19.13
CA ASP A 252 4.13 -0.67 18.86
C ASP A 252 4.30 0.12 20.17
N THR A 253 4.47 1.45 20.08
CA THR A 253 4.52 2.34 21.25
C THR A 253 3.34 2.06 22.19
N LEU A 254 3.66 1.81 23.45
CA LEU A 254 2.71 1.51 24.50
C LEU A 254 2.02 2.81 24.93
N ASP A 255 0.77 2.97 24.51
CA ASP A 255 -0.13 3.94 25.10
C ASP A 255 -0.75 3.35 26.37
N GLN A 256 -1.09 4.19 27.36
CA GLN A 256 -1.69 3.75 28.63
C GLN A 256 -2.92 2.83 28.42
N ASN A 257 -3.72 3.09 27.39
CA ASN A 257 -4.87 2.25 27.03
C ASN A 257 -4.46 0.84 26.59
N ARG A 258 -3.33 0.71 25.88
CA ARG A 258 -2.81 -0.58 25.40
C ARG A 258 -2.20 -1.38 26.55
N GLU A 259 -1.53 -0.71 27.48
CA GLU A 259 -1.02 -1.33 28.70
C GLU A 259 -2.16 -1.91 29.54
N ALA A 260 -3.21 -1.13 29.79
CA ALA A 260 -4.39 -1.59 30.51
C ALA A 260 -5.05 -2.80 29.82
N ALA A 261 -5.17 -2.78 28.49
CA ALA A 261 -5.71 -3.90 27.72
C ALA A 261 -4.80 -5.15 27.80
N ALA A 262 -3.47 -4.97 27.73
CA ALA A 262 -2.51 -6.06 27.86
C ALA A 262 -2.54 -6.69 29.26
N GLU A 263 -2.66 -5.89 30.31
CA GLU A 263 -2.86 -6.38 31.66
C GLU A 263 -4.14 -7.18 31.80
N GLN A 264 -5.26 -6.69 31.24
CA GLN A 264 -6.53 -7.40 31.27
C GLN A 264 -6.42 -8.77 30.59
N ILE A 265 -5.82 -8.84 29.41
CA ILE A 265 -5.61 -10.11 28.69
C ILE A 265 -4.70 -11.04 29.51
N THR A 266 -3.67 -10.50 30.15
CA THR A 266 -2.76 -11.30 30.99
C THR A 266 -3.51 -11.92 32.19
N ARG A 267 -4.36 -11.15 32.87
CA ARG A 267 -5.21 -11.65 33.96
C ARG A 267 -6.14 -12.77 33.48
N GLU A 268 -6.76 -12.62 32.32
CA GLU A 268 -7.62 -13.65 31.74
C GLU A 268 -6.85 -14.93 31.40
N ILE A 269 -5.63 -14.82 30.86
CA ILE A 269 -4.75 -15.98 30.63
C ILE A 269 -4.50 -16.74 31.94
N ASP A 270 -4.23 -16.04 33.04
CA ASP A 270 -3.95 -16.67 34.33
C ASP A 270 -5.18 -17.36 34.93
N LEU A 271 -6.37 -16.75 34.79
CA LEU A 271 -7.63 -17.39 35.15
C LEU A 271 -7.88 -18.68 34.34
N LEU A 272 -7.61 -18.65 33.04
CA LEU A 272 -7.76 -19.82 32.17
C LEU A 272 -6.75 -20.91 32.49
N ARG A 273 -5.52 -20.57 32.89
CA ARG A 273 -4.52 -21.54 33.38
C ARG A 273 -5.00 -22.23 34.65
N ALA A 274 -5.50 -21.48 35.62
CA ALA A 274 -6.05 -22.05 36.86
C ALA A 274 -7.24 -22.99 36.59
N ARG A 275 -8.13 -22.63 35.66
CA ARG A 275 -9.25 -23.51 35.23
C ARG A 275 -8.76 -24.78 34.52
N LEU A 276 -7.70 -24.68 33.73
CA LEU A 276 -7.11 -25.83 33.06
C LEU A 276 -6.49 -26.80 34.07
N ASP A 277 -5.81 -26.28 35.09
CA ASP A 277 -5.18 -27.09 36.13
C ASP A 277 -6.22 -27.81 37.00
N THR A 278 -7.33 -27.13 37.36
CA THR A 278 -8.44 -27.78 38.08
C THR A 278 -9.13 -28.85 37.25
N GLN A 279 -9.31 -28.63 35.94
CA GLN A 279 -9.86 -29.64 35.02
C GLN A 279 -8.94 -30.87 34.91
N LYS A 280 -7.61 -30.65 34.86
CA LYS A 280 -6.62 -31.73 34.80
C LYS A 280 -6.60 -32.54 36.09
N ALA A 281 -6.67 -31.88 37.24
CA ALA A 281 -6.77 -32.53 38.55
C ALA A 281 -8.07 -33.33 38.71
N GLY A 282 -9.20 -32.82 38.22
CA GLY A 282 -10.46 -33.55 38.22
C GLY A 282 -10.42 -34.83 37.37
N ARG A 283 -9.82 -34.78 36.17
CA ARG A 283 -9.68 -35.96 35.30
C ARG A 283 -8.80 -37.05 35.91
N SER A 284 -7.67 -36.70 36.52
CA SER A 284 -6.77 -37.69 37.12
C SER A 284 -7.44 -38.44 38.29
N VAL A 285 -8.27 -37.76 39.09
CA VAL A 285 -9.05 -38.41 40.17
C VAL A 285 -10.08 -39.40 39.60
N VAL A 286 -10.79 -39.02 38.54
CA VAL A 286 -11.76 -39.93 37.89
C VAL A 286 -11.05 -41.15 37.30
N GLU A 287 -9.94 -40.97 36.60
CA GLU A 287 -9.16 -42.09 36.05
C GLU A 287 -8.61 -43.02 37.15
N ALA A 288 -8.12 -42.46 38.25
CA ALA A 288 -7.64 -43.24 39.40
C ALA A 288 -8.76 -44.06 40.06
N THR A 289 -9.97 -43.50 40.20
CA THR A 289 -11.12 -44.23 40.76
C THR A 289 -11.65 -45.33 39.83
N VAL A 290 -11.66 -45.10 38.51
CA VAL A 290 -12.07 -46.10 37.51
C VAL A 290 -11.09 -47.27 37.48
N THR A 291 -9.79 -46.98 37.48
CA THR A 291 -8.75 -48.03 37.51
C THR A 291 -8.78 -48.83 38.82
N ALA A 292 -8.94 -48.17 39.98
CA ALA A 292 -9.08 -48.84 41.27
C ALA A 292 -10.33 -49.74 41.37
N LYS A 293 -11.46 -49.34 40.77
CA LYS A 293 -12.66 -50.20 40.70
C LYS A 293 -12.43 -51.42 39.81
N LYS A 294 -11.73 -51.26 38.69
CA LYS A 294 -11.43 -52.35 37.74
C LYS A 294 -10.48 -53.40 38.33
N THR A 295 -9.45 -52.97 39.07
CA THR A 295 -8.55 -53.89 39.78
C THR A 295 -9.25 -54.63 40.92
N ARG A 296 -10.15 -53.97 41.66
CA ARG A 296 -10.93 -54.61 42.73
C ARG A 296 -11.93 -55.65 42.23
N ARG A 297 -12.49 -55.48 41.02
CA ARG A 297 -13.34 -56.51 40.37
C ARG A 297 -12.54 -57.74 39.95
N LYS A 298 -11.40 -57.57 39.28
CA LYS A 298 -10.52 -58.68 38.89
C LYS A 298 -10.05 -59.54 40.07
N ARG A 299 -9.86 -58.93 41.24
CA ARG A 299 -9.41 -59.65 42.46
C ARG A 299 -10.52 -60.44 43.17
N LYS A 300 -11.79 -60.27 42.78
CA LYS A 300 -12.93 -61.05 43.30
C LYS A 300 -13.31 -62.24 42.41
N GLU A 301 -12.71 -62.34 41.23
CA GLU A 301 -12.97 -63.40 40.24
C GLU A 301 -11.87 -64.48 40.22
N LEU A 302 -10.88 -64.37 41.11
CA LEU A 302 -9.82 -65.34 41.40
C LEU A 302 -10.02 -65.88 42.81
#